data_AF-A0A419JUC8-F1
#
_entry.id   AF-A0A419JUC8-F1
#
_cell.length_a   1.000
_cell.length_b   1.000
_cell.length_c   1.000
_cell.angle_alpha   90.00
_cell.angle_beta   90.00
_cell.angle_gamma   90.00
#
_symmetry.space_group_name_H-M   'P 1'
#
loop_
_entity.id
_entity.type
_entity.pdbx_description
1 polymer ?
#
loop_
_entity_poly.entity_id
_entity_poly.type
_entity_poly.pdbx_seq_one_letter_code
_entity_poly.pdbx_strand_id
1 'polypeptide(L)'
;MSRKSIRAEVRTRFPRIVINLTVAFIFWIVSRIGPIFVTGIIIPGVNLEPFNHAESIVSIAATLIALIFLMRAASDILFFVDIWTEIIVRYLGIREERPLKRIARDIAYIILAILLATAISPIISPIPQIGGYLTVAISVTALGVFLILIYDIGRVIHGVLQRKTQRIAEWIGGLAGDKRENNAEES
;
A
#
# COMPACT_ATOMS: atom_id res chain seq x y z
N MET A 1 23.11 13.56 5.30
CA MET A 1 23.49 12.16 5.62
C MET A 1 24.49 11.67 4.56
N SER A 2 25.60 11.06 4.98
CA SER A 2 26.69 10.66 4.05
C SER A 2 26.30 9.45 3.21
N ARG A 3 26.60 9.45 1.90
CA ARG A 3 26.31 8.35 0.95
C ARG A 3 26.80 6.97 1.42
N LYS A 4 27.85 6.92 2.25
CA LYS A 4 28.34 5.67 2.85
C LYS A 4 27.34 5.06 3.83
N SER A 5 26.56 5.87 4.57
CA SER A 5 25.57 5.35 5.52
C SER A 5 24.34 4.79 4.82
N ILE A 6 23.82 5.46 3.78
CA ILE A 6 22.63 5.01 3.03
C ILE A 6 22.91 3.68 2.32
N ARG A 7 24.05 3.54 1.62
CA ARG A 7 24.37 2.28 0.93
C ARG A 7 24.60 1.13 1.90
N ALA A 8 25.23 1.39 3.04
CA ALA A 8 25.43 0.38 4.09
C ALA A 8 24.08 -0.03 4.71
N GLU A 9 23.19 0.93 4.95
CA GLU A 9 21.87 0.70 5.53
C GLU A 9 20.92 -0.02 4.57
N VAL A 10 20.97 0.29 3.27
CA VAL A 10 20.24 -0.47 2.24
C VAL A 10 20.80 -1.89 2.15
N ARG A 11 22.11 -2.08 2.18
CA ARG A 11 22.72 -3.43 2.09
C ARG A 11 22.36 -4.32 3.29
N THR A 12 22.17 -3.75 4.47
CA THR A 12 21.75 -4.50 5.66
C THR A 12 20.25 -4.71 5.73
N ARG A 13 19.43 -3.74 5.28
CA ARG A 13 17.97 -3.82 5.33
C ARG A 13 17.36 -4.58 4.16
N PHE A 14 17.89 -4.42 2.94
CA PHE A 14 17.32 -5.00 1.72
C PHE A 14 17.14 -6.53 1.77
N PRO A 15 18.15 -7.33 2.20
CA PRO A 15 17.98 -8.78 2.30
C PRO A 15 16.87 -9.16 3.29
N ARG A 16 16.79 -8.43 4.41
CA ARG A 16 15.75 -8.65 5.43
C ARG A 16 14.36 -8.40 4.86
N ILE A 17 14.20 -7.39 4.02
CA ILE A 17 12.91 -7.05 3.42
C ILE A 17 12.52 -8.09 2.36
N VAL A 18 13.47 -8.51 1.52
CA VAL A 18 13.23 -9.59 0.55
C VAL A 18 12.79 -10.86 1.28
N ILE A 19 13.46 -11.25 2.35
CA ILE A 19 13.07 -12.41 3.17
C ILE A 19 11.67 -12.22 3.75
N ASN A 20 11.35 -11.07 4.34
CA ASN A 20 10.02 -10.82 4.89
C ASN A 20 8.94 -10.91 3.81
N LEU A 21 9.21 -10.38 2.62
CA LEU A 21 8.28 -10.39 1.50
C LEU A 21 8.08 -11.82 0.98
N THR A 22 9.16 -12.60 0.85
CA THR A 22 9.10 -14.02 0.48
C THR A 22 8.30 -14.82 1.50
N VAL A 23 8.56 -14.63 2.79
CA VAL A 23 7.82 -15.33 3.85
C VAL A 23 6.35 -14.90 3.84
N ALA A 24 6.04 -13.61 3.67
CA ALA A 24 4.67 -13.12 3.56
C ALA A 24 3.95 -13.73 2.34
N PHE A 25 4.64 -13.88 1.21
CA PHE A 25 4.10 -14.49 0.00
C PHE A 25 3.82 -15.99 0.19
N ILE A 26 4.78 -16.73 0.74
CA ILE A 26 4.59 -18.15 1.09
C ILE A 26 3.41 -18.28 2.07
N PHE A 27 3.39 -17.44 3.10
CA PHE A 27 2.34 -17.43 4.09
C PHE A 27 0.96 -17.12 3.48
N TRP A 28 0.88 -16.19 2.53
CA TRP A 28 -0.35 -15.89 1.80
C TRP A 28 -0.86 -17.09 0.99
N ILE A 29 0.04 -17.87 0.38
CA ILE A 29 -0.33 -19.13 -0.29
C ILE A 29 -0.84 -20.14 0.75
N VAL A 30 -0.10 -20.34 1.83
CA VAL A 30 -0.46 -21.29 2.89
C VAL A 30 -1.77 -20.90 3.57
N SER A 31 -2.07 -19.61 3.76
CA SER A 31 -3.31 -19.17 4.39
C SER A 31 -4.54 -19.36 3.49
N ARG A 32 -4.36 -19.36 2.16
CA ARG A 32 -5.46 -19.67 1.22
C ARG A 32 -5.70 -21.17 1.05
N ILE A 33 -4.65 -21.98 1.08
CA ILE A 33 -4.76 -23.42 0.85
C ILE A 33 -4.96 -24.18 2.17
N GLY A 34 -4.36 -23.71 3.27
CA GLY A 34 -4.37 -24.34 4.59
C GLY A 34 -5.76 -24.71 5.13
N PRO A 35 -6.75 -23.80 5.10
CA PRO A 35 -8.10 -24.11 5.54
C PRO A 35 -8.74 -25.28 4.80
N ILE A 36 -8.40 -25.50 3.53
CA ILE A 36 -8.96 -26.59 2.69
C ILE A 36 -8.67 -27.96 3.32
N PHE A 37 -7.53 -28.12 3.98
CA PHE A 37 -7.14 -29.39 4.60
C PHE A 37 -7.84 -29.70 5.93
N VAL A 38 -8.48 -28.70 6.55
CA VAL A 38 -9.17 -28.84 7.84
C VAL A 38 -10.67 -28.59 7.74
N THR A 39 -11.18 -28.34 6.54
CA THR A 39 -12.60 -28.12 6.25
C THR A 39 -13.44 -29.29 6.75
N GLY A 40 -14.54 -29.00 7.45
CA GLY A 40 -15.48 -30.03 7.94
C GLY A 40 -15.07 -30.75 9.23
N ILE A 41 -13.92 -30.42 9.83
CA ILE A 41 -13.54 -30.94 11.16
C ILE A 41 -14.23 -30.10 12.24
N ILE A 42 -15.16 -30.73 12.96
CA ILE A 42 -15.84 -30.15 14.12
C ILE A 42 -15.01 -30.39 15.37
N ILE A 43 -14.82 -29.35 16.18
CA ILE A 43 -14.07 -29.44 17.43
C ILE A 43 -15.02 -29.95 18.52
N PRO A 44 -14.80 -31.15 19.08
CA PRO A 44 -15.65 -31.67 20.13
C PRO A 44 -15.55 -30.78 21.38
N GLY A 45 -16.71 -30.38 21.93
CA GLY A 45 -16.79 -29.58 23.16
C GLY A 45 -16.92 -28.06 22.97
N VAL A 46 -16.90 -27.55 21.73
CA VAL A 46 -17.10 -26.12 21.42
C VAL A 46 -18.40 -25.92 20.65
N ASN A 47 -19.42 -25.35 21.29
CA ASN A 47 -20.75 -25.10 20.68
C ASN A 47 -20.98 -23.63 20.28
N LEU A 48 -19.90 -22.85 20.12
CA LEU A 48 -19.97 -21.46 19.71
C LEU A 48 -19.77 -21.36 18.20
N GLU A 49 -20.83 -21.21 17.42
CA GLU A 49 -20.72 -20.84 16.01
C GLU A 49 -20.21 -19.38 15.88
N PRO A 50 -19.26 -19.08 14.98
CA PRO A 50 -18.61 -19.97 14.00
C PRO A 50 -17.29 -20.62 14.48
N PHE A 51 -16.94 -20.53 15.76
CA PHE A 51 -15.67 -21.03 16.33
C PHE A 51 -15.65 -22.54 16.62
N ASN A 52 -16.72 -23.26 16.28
CA ASN A 52 -16.87 -24.71 16.45
C ASN A 52 -16.12 -25.54 15.39
N HIS A 53 -15.63 -24.92 14.32
CA HIS A 53 -14.88 -25.59 13.26
C HIS A 53 -13.36 -25.31 13.34
N ALA A 54 -12.55 -26.32 13.01
CA ALA A 54 -11.09 -26.19 12.98
C ALA A 54 -10.61 -25.14 11.95
N GLU A 55 -11.36 -24.95 10.86
CA GLU A 55 -11.11 -23.92 9.85
C GLU A 55 -11.14 -22.49 10.43
N SER A 56 -11.98 -22.24 11.43
CA SER A 56 -12.09 -20.95 12.10
C SER A 56 -10.84 -20.65 12.93
N ILE A 57 -10.28 -21.65 13.61
CA ILE A 57 -9.01 -21.48 14.34
C ILE A 57 -7.86 -21.19 13.38
N VAL A 58 -7.77 -21.95 12.28
CA VAL A 58 -6.72 -21.76 11.27
C VAL A 58 -6.82 -20.38 10.64
N SER A 59 -8.03 -19.92 10.29
CA SER A 59 -8.23 -18.59 9.70
C SER A 59 -7.91 -17.44 10.67
N ILE A 60 -8.26 -17.56 11.95
CA ILE A 60 -7.91 -16.57 12.99
C ILE A 60 -6.40 -16.52 13.19
N ALA A 61 -5.76 -17.67 13.39
CA ALA A 61 -4.30 -17.74 13.52
C ALA A 61 -3.61 -17.17 12.28
N ALA A 62 -4.13 -17.49 11.10
CA ALA A 62 -3.58 -16.97 9.85
C ALA A 62 -3.72 -15.45 9.76
N THR A 63 -4.86 -14.90 10.19
CA THR A 63 -5.11 -13.46 10.20
C THR A 63 -4.21 -12.72 11.19
N LEU A 64 -3.97 -13.28 12.39
CA LEU A 64 -3.07 -12.69 13.38
C LEU A 64 -1.63 -12.63 12.84
N ILE A 65 -1.16 -13.71 12.23
CA ILE A 65 0.16 -13.73 11.60
C ILE A 65 0.21 -12.71 10.45
N ALA A 66 -0.82 -12.65 9.60
CA ALA A 66 -0.91 -11.66 8.53
C ALA A 66 -0.83 -10.23 9.07
N LEU A 67 -1.47 -9.93 10.21
CA LEU A 67 -1.43 -8.61 10.84
C LEU A 67 -0.02 -8.25 11.33
N ILE A 68 0.70 -9.20 11.91
CA ILE A 68 2.11 -9.03 12.32
C ILE A 68 2.98 -8.74 11.09
N PHE A 69 2.81 -9.52 10.01
CA PHE A 69 3.54 -9.29 8.76
C PHE A 69 3.19 -7.95 8.13
N LEU A 70 1.92 -7.54 8.18
CA LEU A 70 1.47 -6.25 7.67
C LEU A 70 2.13 -5.09 8.42
N MET A 71 2.17 -5.14 9.75
CA MET A 71 2.86 -4.12 10.57
C MET A 71 4.36 -4.04 10.23
N ARG A 72 5.01 -5.19 10.03
CA ARG A 72 6.41 -5.24 9.65
C ARG A 72 6.65 -4.68 8.25
N ALA A 73 5.84 -5.09 7.27
CA ALA A 73 5.90 -4.64 5.89
C ALA A 73 5.61 -3.13 5.77
N ALA A 74 4.70 -2.59 6.58
CA ALA A 74 4.39 -1.17 6.61
C ALA A 74 5.64 -0.31 6.92
N SER A 75 6.42 -0.72 7.94
CA SER A 75 7.66 -0.02 8.30
C SER A 75 8.69 -0.08 7.18
N ASP A 76 8.84 -1.25 6.56
CA ASP A 76 9.77 -1.47 5.46
C ASP A 76 9.38 -0.63 4.21
N ILE A 77 8.09 -0.56 3.87
CA ILE A 77 7.56 0.24 2.74
C ILE A 77 7.82 1.73 2.95
N LEU A 78 7.55 2.26 4.15
CA LEU A 78 7.75 3.68 4.44
C LEU A 78 9.22 4.09 4.32
N PHE A 79 10.15 3.22 4.73
CA PHE A 79 11.58 3.45 4.52
C PHE A 79 11.94 3.48 3.02
N PHE A 80 11.35 2.57 2.23
CA PHE A 80 11.58 2.53 0.80
C PHE A 80 11.06 3.76 0.07
N VAL A 81 9.90 4.28 0.47
CA VAL A 81 9.35 5.52 -0.09
C VAL A 81 10.39 6.65 -0.07
N ASP A 82 11.09 6.83 1.04
CA ASP A 82 12.11 7.88 1.17
C ASP A 82 13.28 7.64 0.20
N ILE A 83 13.73 6.39 0.05
CA ILE A 83 14.82 6.02 -0.88
C ILE A 83 14.41 6.19 -2.34
N TRP A 84 13.25 5.64 -2.72
CA TRP A 84 12.72 5.72 -4.07
C TRP A 84 12.56 7.17 -4.50
N THR A 85 12.05 8.00 -3.60
CA THR A 85 11.92 9.42 -3.87
C THR A 85 13.28 10.07 -4.11
N GLU A 86 14.31 9.76 -3.31
CA GLU A 86 15.66 10.29 -3.52
C GLU A 86 16.25 9.86 -4.87
N ILE A 87 16.00 8.61 -5.29
CA ILE A 87 16.42 8.10 -6.61
C ILE A 87 15.71 8.87 -7.73
N ILE A 88 14.38 9.03 -7.65
CA ILE A 88 13.58 9.72 -8.68
C ILE A 88 13.98 11.20 -8.79
N VAL A 89 14.14 11.89 -7.65
CA VAL A 89 14.59 13.29 -7.59
C VAL A 89 15.94 13.46 -8.29
N ARG A 90 16.89 12.54 -8.04
CA ARG A 90 18.20 12.57 -8.69
C ARG A 90 18.12 12.28 -10.18
N TYR A 91 17.34 11.29 -10.57
CA TYR A 91 17.20 10.87 -11.97
C TYR A 91 16.55 11.97 -12.82
N LEU A 92 15.50 12.62 -12.31
CA LEU A 92 14.78 13.69 -12.99
C LEU A 92 15.45 15.06 -12.85
N GLY A 93 16.55 15.18 -12.10
CA GLY A 93 17.21 16.46 -11.83
C GLY A 93 16.34 17.48 -11.10
N ILE A 94 15.24 17.03 -10.48
CA ILE A 94 14.30 17.89 -9.77
C ILE A 94 14.97 18.33 -8.46
N ARG A 95 15.15 19.63 -8.25
CA ARG A 95 15.78 20.13 -7.00
C ARG A 95 14.85 20.05 -5.77
N GLU A 96 13.57 19.79 -5.97
CA GLU A 96 12.54 19.79 -4.93
C GLU A 96 12.24 18.37 -4.45
N GLU A 97 13.00 17.89 -3.46
CA GLU A 97 12.78 16.58 -2.84
C GLU A 97 11.57 16.53 -1.90
N ARG A 98 11.21 17.66 -1.27
CA ARG A 98 10.17 17.72 -0.23
C ARG A 98 8.76 17.37 -0.74
N PRO A 99 8.28 17.92 -1.87
CA PRO A 99 6.93 17.62 -2.36
C PRO A 99 6.80 16.16 -2.79
N LEU A 100 7.83 15.62 -3.46
CA LEU A 100 7.84 14.24 -3.94
C LEU A 100 7.83 13.24 -2.76
N LYS A 101 8.59 13.52 -1.69
CA LYS A 101 8.62 12.68 -0.48
C LYS A 101 7.27 12.64 0.21
N ARG A 102 6.59 13.80 0.25
CA ARG A 102 5.25 13.91 0.82
C ARG A 102 4.24 13.08 0.04
N ILE A 103 4.16 13.29 -1.28
CA ILE A 103 3.22 12.55 -2.15
C ILE A 103 3.44 11.04 -2.04
N ALA A 104 4.69 10.58 -2.13
CA ALA A 104 5.00 9.16 -2.07
C ALA A 104 4.65 8.54 -0.71
N ARG A 105 4.78 9.32 0.38
CA ARG A 105 4.37 8.90 1.72
C ARG A 105 2.85 8.87 1.89
N ASP A 106 2.14 9.85 1.35
CA ASP A 106 0.68 9.89 1.39
C ASP A 106 0.09 8.69 0.61
N ILE A 107 0.68 8.34 -0.55
CA ILE A 107 0.33 7.13 -1.30
C ILE A 107 0.59 5.87 -0.45
N ALA A 108 1.73 5.78 0.22
CA ALA A 108 2.02 4.63 1.09
C ALA A 108 1.02 4.52 2.25
N TYR A 109 0.58 5.64 2.83
CA TYR A 109 -0.47 5.65 3.85
C TYR A 109 -1.83 5.24 3.30
N ILE A 110 -2.17 5.63 2.07
CA ILE A 110 -3.39 5.13 1.39
C ILE A 110 -3.35 3.61 1.30
N ILE A 111 -2.26 3.06 0.77
CA ILE A 111 -2.10 1.61 0.62
C ILE A 111 -2.19 0.93 1.99
N LEU A 112 -1.50 1.47 3.00
CA LEU A 112 -1.51 0.94 4.34
C LEU A 112 -2.92 0.94 4.97
N ALA A 113 -3.68 2.03 4.81
CA ALA A 113 -5.04 2.13 5.31
C ALA A 113 -5.96 1.08 4.69
N ILE A 114 -5.87 0.88 3.37
CA ILE A 114 -6.65 -0.13 2.64
C ILE A 114 -6.27 -1.54 3.10
N LEU A 115 -4.96 -1.82 3.25
CA LEU A 115 -4.49 -3.11 3.71
C LEU A 115 -4.94 -3.40 5.14
N LEU A 116 -4.89 -2.42 6.04
CA LEU A 116 -5.36 -2.57 7.42
C LEU A 116 -6.86 -2.86 7.47
N ALA A 117 -7.66 -2.10 6.73
CA ALA A 117 -9.11 -2.32 6.66
C ALA A 117 -9.43 -3.75 6.15
N THR A 118 -8.67 -4.21 5.14
CA THR A 118 -8.83 -5.55 4.56
C THR A 118 -8.40 -6.65 5.53
N ALA A 119 -7.29 -6.46 6.25
CA ALA A 119 -6.78 -7.44 7.20
C ALA A 119 -7.66 -7.59 8.45
N ILE A 120 -8.38 -6.54 8.83
CA ILE A 120 -9.30 -6.56 9.98
C ILE A 120 -10.64 -7.23 9.63
N SER A 121 -11.09 -7.13 8.37
CA SER A 121 -12.36 -7.68 7.89
C SER A 121 -12.65 -9.13 8.32
N PRO A 122 -11.75 -10.12 8.10
CA PRO A 122 -12.02 -11.52 8.47
C PRO A 122 -12.13 -11.77 9.98
N ILE A 123 -11.67 -10.85 10.83
CA ILE A 123 -11.82 -10.92 12.29
C ILE A 123 -13.23 -10.48 12.70
N ILE A 124 -13.78 -9.51 11.97
CA ILE A 124 -15.00 -8.79 12.36
C ILE A 124 -16.23 -9.37 11.67
N SER A 125 -16.12 -9.73 10.39
CA SER A 125 -17.24 -10.23 9.59
C SER A 125 -17.94 -11.46 10.19
N PRO A 126 -17.26 -12.39 10.90
CA PRO A 126 -17.92 -13.56 11.48
C PRO A 126 -18.72 -13.26 12.76
N ILE A 127 -18.64 -12.05 13.33
CA ILE A 127 -19.33 -11.73 14.58
C ILE A 127 -20.85 -11.63 14.33
N PRO A 128 -21.68 -12.44 15.01
CA PRO A 128 -23.13 -12.40 14.83
C PRO A 128 -23.72 -11.02 15.11
N GLN A 129 -24.75 -10.63 14.35
CA GLN A 129 -25.55 -9.40 14.50
C GLN A 129 -24.81 -8.07 14.25
N ILE A 130 -23.54 -7.93 14.64
CA ILE A 130 -22.77 -6.67 14.54
C ILE A 130 -21.67 -6.69 13.47
N GLY A 131 -21.20 -7.87 13.04
CA GLY A 131 -20.04 -7.99 12.14
C GLY A 131 -20.23 -7.30 10.79
N GLY A 132 -21.43 -7.40 10.21
CA GLY A 132 -21.77 -6.72 8.96
C GLY A 132 -21.72 -5.19 9.08
N TYR A 133 -22.37 -4.64 10.11
CA TYR A 133 -22.36 -3.20 10.36
C TYR A 133 -20.95 -2.66 10.64
N LEU A 134 -20.15 -3.40 11.42
CA LEU A 134 -18.78 -2.99 11.74
C LEU A 134 -17.86 -3.06 10.50
N THR A 135 -18.04 -4.06 9.64
CA THR A 135 -17.33 -4.16 8.35
C THR A 135 -17.64 -2.98 7.43
N VAL A 136 -18.93 -2.60 7.34
CA VAL A 136 -19.36 -1.41 6.58
C VAL A 136 -18.77 -0.14 7.19
N ALA A 137 -18.83 0.03 8.51
CA ALA A 137 -18.28 1.21 9.20
C ALA A 137 -16.77 1.37 8.95
N ILE A 138 -16.01 0.28 9.01
CA ILE A 138 -14.57 0.27 8.70
C ILE A 138 -14.33 0.61 7.24
N SER A 139 -15.11 0.05 6.31
CA SER A 139 -14.98 0.33 4.89
C SER A 139 -15.27 1.79 4.56
N VAL A 140 -16.31 2.38 5.15
CA VAL A 140 -16.65 3.81 5.01
C VAL A 140 -15.59 4.70 5.63
N THR A 141 -15.05 4.32 6.80
CA THR A 141 -13.95 5.05 7.45
C THR A 141 -12.68 5.01 6.60
N ALA A 142 -12.32 3.84 6.06
CA ALA A 142 -11.19 3.69 5.15
C ALA A 142 -11.38 4.54 3.89
N LEU A 143 -12.59 4.59 3.33
CA LEU A 143 -12.93 5.48 2.21
C LEU A 143 -12.76 6.96 2.60
N GLY A 144 -13.20 7.37 3.79
CA GLY A 144 -13.01 8.73 4.29
C GLY A 144 -11.52 9.10 4.39
N VAL A 145 -10.71 8.23 4.97
CA VAL A 145 -9.24 8.39 5.06
C VAL A 145 -8.63 8.48 3.66
N PHE A 146 -9.05 7.60 2.75
CA PHE A 146 -8.61 7.61 1.36
C PHE A 146 -8.87 8.95 0.66
N LEU A 147 -10.09 9.49 0.79
CA LEU A 147 -10.45 10.78 0.20
C LEU A 147 -9.63 11.94 0.79
N ILE A 148 -9.40 11.94 2.10
CA ILE A 148 -8.57 12.96 2.77
C ILE A 148 -7.13 12.92 2.23
N LEU A 149 -6.55 11.73 2.07
CA LEU A 149 -5.19 11.58 1.57
C LEU A 149 -5.09 11.96 0.09
N ILE A 150 -6.08 11.64 -0.74
CA ILE A 150 -6.15 12.12 -2.12
C ILE A 150 -6.21 13.65 -2.18
N TYR A 151 -7.01 14.26 -1.30
CA TYR A 151 -7.08 15.72 -1.22
C TYR A 151 -5.72 16.33 -0.85
N ASP A 152 -4.99 15.75 0.08
CA ASP A 152 -3.66 16.25 0.46
C ASP A 152 -2.66 16.12 -0.70
N ILE A 153 -2.64 14.98 -1.40
CA ILE A 153 -1.83 14.78 -2.61
C ILE A 153 -2.18 15.85 -3.67
N GLY A 154 -3.46 16.06 -3.94
CA GLY A 154 -3.93 17.04 -4.90
C GLY A 154 -3.50 18.47 -4.55
N ARG A 155 -3.60 18.85 -3.27
CA ARG A 155 -3.12 20.15 -2.76
C ARG A 155 -1.61 20.32 -2.95
N VAL A 156 -0.82 19.28 -2.68
CA VAL A 156 0.63 19.32 -2.86
C VAL A 156 1.00 19.45 -4.34
N ILE A 157 0.37 18.65 -5.21
CA ILE A 157 0.57 18.70 -6.66
C ILE A 157 0.23 20.10 -7.20
N HIS A 158 -0.93 20.64 -6.83
CA HIS A 158 -1.35 21.97 -7.29
C HIS A 158 -0.36 23.07 -6.86
N GLY A 159 0.16 22.99 -5.63
CA GLY A 159 1.17 23.93 -5.14
C GLY A 159 2.51 23.85 -5.89
N VAL A 160 2.88 22.68 -6.41
CA VAL A 160 4.05 22.50 -7.30
C VAL A 160 3.74 23.00 -8.71
N LEU A 161 2.56 22.68 -9.24
CA LEU A 161 2.13 23.04 -10.59
C LEU A 161 2.11 24.55 -10.76
N GLN A 162 1.49 25.29 -9.84
CA GLN A 162 1.40 26.76 -9.88
C GLN A 162 2.77 27.46 -9.99
N ARG A 163 3.82 26.87 -9.43
CA ARG A 163 5.19 27.43 -9.49
C ARG A 163 5.91 27.11 -10.79
N LYS A 164 5.45 26.11 -11.54
CA LYS A 164 6.10 25.59 -12.75
C LYS A 164 5.19 25.67 -13.99
N THR A 165 4.02 26.32 -13.88
CA THR A 165 3.00 26.38 -14.93
C THR A 165 3.56 26.79 -16.29
N GLN A 166 4.48 27.77 -16.34
CA GLN A 166 5.09 28.22 -17.61
C GLN A 166 5.88 27.11 -18.32
N ARG A 167 6.75 26.37 -17.60
CA ARG A 167 7.52 25.28 -18.20
C ARG A 167 6.65 24.09 -18.59
N ILE A 168 5.60 23.83 -17.82
CA ILE A 168 4.63 22.77 -18.13
C ILE A 168 3.82 23.15 -19.37
N ALA A 169 3.40 24.40 -19.50
CA ALA A 169 2.70 24.90 -20.67
C ALA A 169 3.58 24.88 -21.93
N GLU A 170 4.86 25.24 -21.83
CA GLU A 170 5.83 25.11 -22.93
C GLU A 170 6.05 23.65 -23.33
N TRP A 171 6.19 22.73 -22.36
CA TRP A 171 6.36 21.29 -22.64
C TRP A 171 5.11 20.66 -23.27
N ILE A 172 3.92 20.97 -22.75
CA ILE A 172 2.64 20.50 -23.31
C ILE A 172 2.40 21.13 -24.69
N GLY A 173 2.73 22.41 -24.86
CA GLY A 173 2.65 23.14 -26.13
C GLY A 173 3.58 22.54 -27.20
N GLY A 174 4.80 22.17 -26.82
CA GLY A 174 5.75 21.49 -27.71
C GLY A 174 5.28 20.10 -28.15
N LEU A 175 4.71 19.30 -27.23
CA LEU A 175 4.14 17.99 -27.55
C LEU A 175 2.89 18.08 -28.46
N ALA A 176 2.15 19.19 -28.39
CA ALA A 176 1.01 19.45 -29.27
C ALA A 176 1.44 20.05 -30.63
N GLY A 177 2.59 20.73 -30.67
CA GLY A 177 3.20 21.31 -31.88
C GLY A 177 3.79 20.26 -32.82
N ASP A 178 4.55 19.30 -32.28
CA ASP A 178 5.17 18.21 -33.07
C ASP A 178 4.16 17.37 -33.85
N LYS A 179 2.90 17.31 -33.39
CA LYS A 179 1.84 16.55 -34.05
C LYS A 179 1.16 17.30 -35.20
N ARG A 180 1.35 18.62 -35.31
CA ARG A 180 0.81 19.44 -36.39
C ARG A 180 1.78 19.62 -37.56
N GLU A 181 3.09 19.62 -37.29
CA GLU A 181 4.12 19.79 -38.31
C GLU A 181 4.24 18.54 -39.20
N ASN A 182 4.23 17.33 -38.61
CA ASN A 182 4.28 16.08 -39.38
C ASN A 182 3.03 15.81 -40.26
N ASN A 183 1.87 16.39 -39.95
CA ASN A 183 0.66 16.24 -40.79
C ASN A 183 0.55 17.30 -41.90
N ALA A 184 1.36 18.36 -41.85
CA ALA A 184 1.38 19.42 -42.86
C ALA A 184 2.39 19.15 -43.98
N GLU A 185 3.39 18.30 -43.75
CA GLU A 185 4.40 17.89 -44.76
C GLU A 185 3.97 16.67 -45.60
N GLU A 186 2.89 15.96 -45.21
CA GLU A 186 2.33 14.81 -45.96
C GLU A 186 1.13 15.15 -46.86
N SER A 187 0.75 16.43 -47.02
CA SER A 187 -0.37 16.87 -47.90
C SER A 187 0.08 17.61 -49.15
#